data_AF-A0A8T6ZV79-F1
#
_entry.id   AF-A0A8T6ZV79-F1
#
_cell.length_a   1.000
_cell.length_b   1.000
_cell.length_c   1.000
_cell.angle_alpha   90.00
_cell.angle_beta   90.00
_cell.angle_gamma   90.00
#
_symmetry.space_group_name_H-M   'P 1'
#
loop_
_entity.id
_entity.type
_entity.pdbx_description
1 polymer ?
#
loop_
_entity_poly.entity_id
_entity_poly.type
_entity_poly.pdbx_seq_one_letter_code
_entity_poly.pdbx_strand_id
1 'polypeptide(L)'
;MRSLLTLVAAGLALALPVCGSAQEAGDDFPRMPDGRPDLRGIWQTMNSAVWNLEDHSAELGIPAGDSVIEDGRIPYLPAALAQRGRNYENRLTDDPEANCYMVGV
;
A
#
# COMPACT_ATOMS: atom_id res chain seq x y z
N MET A 1 -4.06 -52.01 39.71
CA MET A 1 -2.83 -51.28 39.30
C MET A 1 -2.36 -51.86 37.98
N ARG A 2 -2.11 -50.99 36.99
CA ARG A 2 -1.56 -51.27 35.64
C ARG A 2 -2.53 -51.91 34.62
N SER A 3 -3.28 -51.08 33.90
CA SER A 3 -3.57 -51.21 32.44
C SER A 3 -4.87 -50.52 32.01
N LEU A 4 -5.03 -49.23 32.34
CA LEU A 4 -6.16 -48.41 31.88
C LEU A 4 -5.71 -47.07 31.26
N LEU A 5 -4.47 -47.01 30.76
CA LEU A 5 -3.85 -45.77 30.30
C LEU A 5 -3.27 -45.89 28.89
N THR A 6 -4.05 -46.39 27.92
CA THR A 6 -3.59 -46.49 26.52
C THR A 6 -4.73 -46.33 25.50
N LEU A 7 -5.69 -45.43 25.73
CA LEU A 7 -6.74 -45.11 24.73
C LEU A 7 -7.13 -43.61 24.73
N VAL A 8 -6.16 -42.71 24.53
CA VAL A 8 -6.47 -41.29 24.19
C VAL A 8 -5.69 -40.79 22.95
N ALA A 9 -4.76 -41.57 22.39
CA ALA A 9 -3.90 -41.11 21.28
C ALA A 9 -4.44 -41.46 19.87
N ALA A 10 -5.74 -41.32 19.62
CA ALA A 10 -6.32 -41.62 18.29
C ALA A 10 -7.39 -40.61 17.85
N GLY A 11 -7.24 -39.34 18.22
CA GLY A 11 -8.23 -38.29 17.92
C GLY A 11 -7.65 -36.94 17.52
N LEU A 12 -6.44 -36.90 16.95
CA LEU A 12 -5.87 -35.65 16.42
C LEU A 12 -5.22 -35.89 15.06
N ALA A 13 -5.99 -36.45 14.13
CA ALA A 13 -5.64 -36.46 12.72
C ALA A 13 -5.92 -35.08 12.13
N LEU A 14 -4.86 -34.29 11.98
CA LEU A 14 -4.63 -33.22 11.01
C LEU A 14 -5.87 -32.48 10.48
N ALA A 15 -6.29 -31.44 11.19
CA ALA A 15 -6.92 -30.29 10.53
C ALA A 15 -5.79 -29.48 9.88
N LEU A 16 -5.42 -29.83 8.65
CA LEU A 16 -4.62 -28.94 7.82
C LEU A 16 -5.42 -27.65 7.63
N PRO A 17 -4.88 -26.46 7.96
CA PRO A 17 -5.48 -25.24 7.47
C PRO A 17 -5.36 -25.30 5.95
N VAL A 18 -6.49 -25.25 5.25
CA VAL A 18 -6.52 -24.95 3.82
C VAL A 18 -6.00 -23.52 3.68
N CYS A 19 -4.68 -23.38 3.62
CA CYS A 19 -4.03 -22.14 3.28
C CYS A 19 -4.18 -21.93 1.77
N GLY A 20 -4.97 -20.94 1.40
CA GLY A 20 -4.93 -20.29 0.10
C GLY A 20 -5.92 -20.86 -0.93
N SER A 21 -7.11 -20.28 -1.00
CA SER A 21 -7.76 -20.13 -2.29
C SER A 21 -6.91 -19.18 -3.12
N ALA A 22 -6.15 -19.70 -4.09
CA ALA A 22 -5.63 -18.86 -5.16
C ALA A 22 -6.85 -18.29 -5.87
N GLN A 23 -7.01 -16.96 -5.85
CA GLN A 23 -8.00 -16.30 -6.66
C GLN A 23 -7.55 -16.51 -8.11
N GLU A 24 -8.20 -17.42 -8.84
CA GLU A 24 -8.07 -17.46 -10.30
C GLU A 24 -8.44 -16.07 -10.79
N ALA A 25 -7.47 -15.33 -11.30
CA ALA A 25 -7.74 -14.13 -12.07
C ALA A 25 -8.56 -14.58 -13.27
N GLY A 26 -9.88 -14.39 -13.20
CA GLY A 26 -10.82 -14.88 -14.20
C GLY A 26 -10.40 -14.43 -15.60
N ASP A 27 -10.66 -15.29 -16.59
CA ASP A 27 -10.36 -15.09 -18.01
C ASP A 27 -11.11 -13.90 -18.66
N ASP A 28 -11.89 -13.16 -17.87
CA ASP A 28 -12.73 -12.01 -18.26
C ASP A 28 -11.95 -10.68 -18.25
N PHE A 29 -10.68 -10.70 -18.70
CA PHE A 29 -9.91 -9.49 -18.90
C PHE A 29 -10.14 -8.96 -20.33
N PRO A 30 -10.58 -7.70 -20.54
CA PRO A 30 -10.81 -7.15 -21.88
C PRO A 30 -9.57 -7.22 -22.77
N ARG A 31 -9.76 -7.68 -24.02
CA ARG A 31 -8.67 -7.80 -25.00
C ARG A 31 -8.95 -6.96 -26.24
N MET A 32 -7.88 -6.47 -26.85
CA MET A 32 -7.91 -5.82 -28.15
C MET A 32 -8.16 -6.85 -29.26
N PRO A 33 -8.54 -6.42 -30.48
CA PRO A 33 -8.73 -7.34 -31.62
C PRO A 33 -7.50 -8.17 -32.00
N ASP A 34 -6.30 -7.72 -31.62
CA ASP A 34 -5.03 -8.44 -31.82
C ASP A 34 -4.69 -9.42 -30.67
N GLY A 35 -5.60 -9.60 -29.71
CA GLY A 35 -5.46 -10.51 -28.57
C GLY A 35 -4.67 -9.96 -27.39
N ARG A 36 -4.08 -8.76 -27.49
CA ARG A 36 -3.34 -8.13 -26.39
C ARG A 36 -4.29 -7.60 -25.30
N PRO A 37 -3.82 -7.47 -24.05
CA PRO A 37 -4.57 -6.80 -22.98
C PRO A 37 -5.05 -5.39 -23.42
N ASP A 38 -6.33 -5.09 -23.22
CA ASP A 38 -6.83 -3.72 -23.35
C ASP A 38 -6.50 -2.92 -22.07
N LEU A 39 -5.53 -2.01 -22.18
CA LEU A 39 -5.03 -1.18 -21.07
C LEU A 39 -5.64 0.24 -21.08
N ARG A 40 -6.71 0.47 -21.85
CA ARG A 40 -7.39 1.77 -21.86
C ARG A 40 -8.23 1.94 -20.59
N GLY A 41 -8.29 3.16 -20.06
CA GLY A 41 -9.09 3.49 -18.89
C GLY A 41 -8.43 4.51 -17.98
N ILE A 42 -8.97 4.64 -16.76
CA ILE A 42 -8.40 5.46 -15.70
C ILE A 42 -7.50 4.56 -14.85
N TRP A 43 -6.23 4.96 -14.76
CA TRP A 43 -5.25 4.30 -13.91
C TRP A 43 -5.12 5.09 -12.61
N GLN A 44 -5.32 4.43 -11.48
CA GLN A 44 -5.16 5.04 -10.17
C GLN A 44 -4.20 4.19 -9.33
N THR A 45 -3.28 4.86 -8.66
CA THR A 45 -2.45 4.22 -7.64
C THR A 45 -3.16 4.38 -6.30
N MET A 46 -3.39 3.27 -5.60
CA MET A 46 -4.09 3.27 -4.32
C MET A 46 -3.08 3.29 -3.16
N ASN A 47 -2.46 4.44 -2.93
CA ASN A 47 -1.53 4.65 -1.82
C ASN A 47 -1.58 6.10 -1.28
N SER A 48 -0.80 6.36 -0.23
CA SER A 48 -0.68 7.67 0.43
C SER A 48 0.48 8.52 -0.12
N ALA A 49 1.16 8.06 -1.18
CA ALA A 49 2.41 8.66 -1.65
C ALA A 49 2.24 10.10 -2.17
N VAL A 50 1.01 10.47 -2.53
CA VAL A 50 0.66 11.86 -2.90
C VAL A 50 0.87 12.84 -1.74
N TRP A 51 0.69 12.39 -0.48
CA TRP A 51 0.82 13.22 0.71
C TRP A 51 2.26 13.27 1.22
N ASN A 52 2.94 12.12 1.27
CA ASN A 52 4.36 11.99 1.60
C ASN A 52 4.86 10.61 1.14
N LEU A 53 6.13 10.56 0.68
CA LEU A 53 6.80 9.32 0.28
C LEU A 53 7.40 8.55 1.48
N GLU A 54 7.73 9.28 2.56
CA GLU A 54 8.17 8.72 3.83
C GLU A 54 6.97 8.39 4.74
N ASP A 55 7.19 7.57 5.76
CA ASP A 55 6.19 7.28 6.78
C ASP A 55 5.66 8.56 7.44
N HIS A 56 4.34 8.64 7.63
CA HIS A 56 3.71 9.78 8.29
C HIS A 56 2.43 9.38 9.03
N SER A 57 2.19 10.09 10.13
CA SER A 57 0.93 9.98 10.88
C SER A 57 -0.19 10.75 10.17
N ALA A 58 -1.44 10.43 10.51
CA ALA A 58 -2.58 11.18 10.02
C ALA A 58 -2.57 12.60 10.58
N GLU A 59 -3.02 13.55 9.76
CA GLU A 59 -3.18 14.96 10.09
C GLU A 59 -4.52 15.46 9.55
N LEU A 60 -4.88 16.71 9.83
CA LEU A 60 -6.11 17.30 9.31
C LEU A 60 -6.09 17.30 7.78
N GLY A 61 -7.00 16.52 7.17
CA GLY A 61 -7.10 16.40 5.72
C GLY A 61 -6.08 15.45 5.07
N ILE A 62 -5.22 14.80 5.86
CA ILE A 62 -4.16 13.92 5.36
C ILE A 62 -4.25 12.56 6.07
N PRO A 63 -4.54 11.47 5.36
CA PRO A 63 -4.53 10.14 5.96
C PRO A 63 -3.11 9.74 6.40
N ALA A 64 -3.00 8.85 7.39
CA ALA A 64 -1.72 8.21 7.70
C ALA A 64 -1.25 7.36 6.51
N GLY A 65 0.06 7.19 6.37
CA GLY A 65 0.64 6.46 5.26
C GLY A 65 1.97 5.81 5.60
N ASP A 66 2.13 4.57 5.13
CA ASP A 66 3.41 3.87 5.13
C ASP A 66 4.30 4.39 3.99
N SER A 67 5.60 4.29 4.18
CA SER A 67 6.61 4.70 3.23
C SER A 67 6.61 3.80 2.01
N VAL A 68 6.84 4.41 0.86
CA VAL A 68 7.10 3.71 -0.41
C VAL A 68 8.59 3.58 -0.71
N ILE A 69 9.46 3.93 0.24
CA ILE A 69 10.91 3.90 0.14
C ILE A 69 11.42 2.69 0.92
N GLU A 70 12.28 1.87 0.32
CA GLU A 70 12.79 0.64 0.95
C GLU A 70 13.41 0.88 2.34
N ASP A 71 14.22 1.94 2.48
CA ASP A 71 14.84 2.33 3.76
C ASP A 71 14.00 3.37 4.56
N GLY A 72 12.78 3.67 4.10
CA GLY A 72 11.84 4.60 4.74
C GLY A 72 12.24 6.09 4.70
N ARG A 73 13.39 6.43 4.11
CA ARG A 73 13.95 7.79 4.12
C ARG A 73 14.54 8.20 2.78
N ILE A 74 14.25 9.42 2.38
CA ILE A 74 14.90 10.05 1.24
C ILE A 74 16.25 10.60 1.71
N PRO A 75 17.36 10.29 1.02
CA PRO A 75 18.69 10.80 1.37
C PRO A 75 18.83 12.27 0.94
N TYR A 76 18.19 13.18 1.67
CA TYR A 76 18.22 14.61 1.38
C TYR A 76 19.63 15.20 1.57
N LEU A 77 19.99 16.11 0.67
CA LEU A 77 21.02 17.11 0.98
C LEU A 77 20.54 17.99 2.14
N PRO A 78 21.43 18.49 3.02
CA PRO A 78 21.03 19.31 4.18
C PRO A 78 20.14 20.51 3.82
N ALA A 79 20.46 21.21 2.73
CA ALA A 79 19.66 22.34 2.25
C ALA A 79 18.27 21.92 1.75
N ALA A 80 18.14 20.74 1.15
CA ALA A 80 16.87 20.20 0.66
C ALA A 80 15.97 19.76 1.83
N LEU A 81 16.56 19.15 2.87
CA LEU A 81 15.82 18.80 4.09
C LEU A 81 15.25 20.06 4.77
N ALA A 82 16.06 21.13 4.85
CA ALA A 82 15.60 22.41 5.38
C ALA A 82 14.51 23.05 4.52
N GLN A 83 14.61 22.95 3.19
CA GLN A 83 13.57 23.45 2.27
C GLN A 83 12.27 22.66 2.42
N ARG A 84 12.35 21.33 2.57
CA ARG A 84 11.17 20.48 2.81
C ARG A 84 10.42 20.94 4.06
N GLY A 85 11.13 21.19 5.15
CA GLY A 85 10.54 21.72 6.39
C GLY A 85 9.81 23.04 6.15
N ARG A 86 10.46 24.00 5.49
CA ARG A 86 9.85 25.30 5.16
C ARG A 86 8.60 25.15 4.28
N ASN A 87 8.65 24.31 3.24
CA ASN A 87 7.50 24.09 2.37
C ASN A 87 6.32 23.48 3.14
N TYR A 88 6.60 22.52 4.01
CA TYR A 88 5.56 21.86 4.80
C TYR A 88 4.94 22.81 5.83
N GLU A 89 5.73 23.66 6.48
CA GLU A 89 5.25 24.72 7.39
C GLU A 89 4.32 25.70 6.66
N ASN A 90 4.65 26.07 5.42
CA ASN A 90 3.91 27.05 4.63
C ASN A 90 2.89 26.45 3.65
N ARG A 91 2.64 25.14 3.67
CA ARG A 91 1.81 24.46 2.65
C ARG A 91 0.40 25.04 2.51
N LEU A 92 -0.17 25.65 3.55
CA LEU A 92 -1.49 26.27 3.43
C LEU A 92 -1.51 27.52 2.55
N THR A 93 -0.37 28.19 2.38
CA THR A 93 -0.25 29.41 1.55
C THR A 93 0.53 29.18 0.27
N ASP A 94 1.54 28.30 0.31
CA ASP A 94 2.53 28.18 -0.76
C ASP A 94 2.33 26.92 -1.61
N ASP A 95 1.50 25.97 -1.17
CA ASP A 95 1.20 24.77 -1.96
C ASP A 95 0.39 25.17 -3.22
N PRO A 96 0.87 24.82 -4.42
CA PRO A 96 0.11 25.05 -5.65
C PRO A 96 -1.29 24.43 -5.61
N GLU A 97 -1.46 23.23 -5.01
CA GLU A 97 -2.76 22.56 -4.95
C GLU A 97 -3.73 23.30 -4.04
N ALA A 98 -3.27 23.80 -2.89
CA ALA A 98 -4.05 24.66 -2.00
C ALA A 98 -4.47 25.98 -2.67
N ASN A 99 -3.71 26.45 -3.66
CA ASN A 99 -4.01 27.63 -4.47
C ASN A 99 -4.77 27.31 -5.77
N CYS A 100 -5.36 26.11 -5.89
CA CYS A 100 -6.12 25.65 -7.05
C CYS A 100 -5.31 25.55 -8.35
N TYR A 101 -3.98 25.48 -8.27
CA TYR A 101 -3.13 25.10 -9.39
C TYR A 101 -3.04 23.58 -9.45
N MET A 102 -4.06 22.97 -10.04
CA MET A 102 -4.17 21.51 -10.19
C MET A 102 -2.90 20.94 -10.83
N VAL A 103 -2.34 19.93 -10.17
CA VAL A 103 -1.22 19.15 -10.72
C VAL A 103 -1.72 18.27 -11.86
N GLY A 104 -1.04 18.33 -13.01
CA GLY A 104 -1.38 17.58 -14.21
C GLY A 104 -0.45 17.91 -15.37
N VAL A 105 -0.38 17.00 -16.36
CA VAL A 105 0.35 17.20 -17.62
C VAL A 105 -0.49 17.97 -18.64
#